data_AF-A0A562IGA5-F1
#
_entry.id   AF-A0A562IGA5-F1
#
_cell.length_a   1.000
_cell.length_b   1.000
_cell.length_c   1.000
_cell.angle_alpha   90.00
_cell.angle_beta   90.00
_cell.angle_gamma   90.00
#
_symmetry.space_group_name_H-M   'P 1'
#
loop_
_entity.id
_entity.type
_entity.pdbx_description
1 polymer ?
#
loop_
_entity_poly.entity_id
_entity_poly.type
_entity_poly.pdbx_seq_one_letter_code
_entity_poly.pdbx_strand_id
1 'polypeptide(L)'
;MTQTMSAGGRLLAQRLAAVLGDPPAAGGDGLVAPAGRAGSATPAAAKAGAGEPPLPDYVAHVLARWDLLHDVPFRYLVPDARLLPPESIRFFRLDRGWLDRLRAGALAVGGGDGSRERAATAALLPRADGAAAEHLPLVREVQRGRISIPVAAEVVAEERAESVALAAGTDAVRLAGAAVPVTGFLLRSALVSGWPAMQIRAWASDLPADVPPGVDPDELAGRRPDLVVPLLRLQRLSPAVLLALFHGAPRLIWLQEPPQSVQFGLEPSGTGWRVPVRSAGGQEVTSVPVPMRPGPVAGVVDVATLAGALDAAVSGSPPNRGAGVALSLLQAPSRQRFAAGTAR
;
A
#
# COMPACT_ATOMS: atom_id res chain seq x y z
N MET A 1 29.71 -47.94 -12.21
CA MET A 1 30.58 -46.90 -11.62
C MET A 1 29.82 -46.27 -10.46
N THR A 2 30.11 -46.69 -9.23
CA THR A 2 29.42 -46.23 -8.02
C THR A 2 30.06 -44.94 -7.51
N GLN A 3 29.42 -43.79 -7.76
CA GLN A 3 29.84 -42.51 -7.18
C GLN A 3 29.66 -42.56 -5.67
N THR A 4 30.74 -42.37 -4.92
CA THR A 4 30.73 -42.32 -3.47
C THR A 4 30.10 -40.99 -3.04
N MET A 5 28.90 -41.03 -2.46
CA MET A 5 28.23 -39.81 -1.99
C MET A 5 29.02 -39.15 -0.86
N SER A 6 29.06 -37.81 -0.86
CA SER A 6 29.66 -37.02 0.20
C SER A 6 28.93 -37.24 1.54
N ALA A 7 29.61 -36.95 2.66
CA ALA A 7 29.03 -37.09 3.99
C ALA A 7 27.72 -36.29 4.16
N GLY A 8 27.64 -35.09 3.57
CA GLY A 8 26.43 -34.28 3.54
C GLY A 8 25.32 -34.90 2.67
N GLY A 9 25.66 -35.50 1.52
CA GLY A 9 24.70 -36.21 0.67
C GLY A 9 24.05 -37.40 1.36
N ARG A 10 24.80 -38.14 2.19
CA ARG A 10 24.26 -39.24 3.00
C ARG A 10 23.31 -38.76 4.09
N LEU A 11 23.62 -37.64 4.75
CA LEU A 11 22.78 -37.06 5.79
C LEU A 11 21.45 -36.56 5.22
N LEU A 12 21.49 -35.93 4.05
CA LEU A 12 20.29 -35.48 3.33
C LEU A 12 19.42 -36.66 2.90
N ALA A 13 20.02 -37.71 2.32
CA ALA A 13 19.30 -38.92 1.91
C ALA A 13 18.63 -39.64 3.09
N GLN A 14 19.30 -39.75 4.24
CA GLN A 14 18.70 -40.31 5.45
C GLN A 14 17.53 -39.49 5.97
N ARG A 15 17.62 -38.15 5.92
CA ARG A 15 16.54 -37.28 6.36
C ARG A 15 15.36 -37.29 5.39
N LEU A 16 15.61 -37.41 4.09
CA LEU A 16 14.56 -37.55 3.08
C LEU A 16 13.84 -38.90 3.19
N ALA A 17 14.57 -40.01 3.38
CA ALA A 17 13.99 -41.35 3.54
C ALA A 17 13.08 -41.45 4.78
N ALA A 18 13.43 -40.76 5.87
CA ALA A 18 12.60 -40.68 7.07
C ALA A 18 11.28 -39.91 6.86
N VAL A 19 11.21 -39.02 5.86
CA VAL A 19 10.04 -38.17 5.58
C VAL A 19 9.18 -38.74 4.46
N LEU A 20 9.78 -39.41 3.47
CA LEU A 20 9.12 -39.83 2.24
C LEU A 20 8.99 -41.36 2.09
N GLY A 21 9.59 -42.15 2.99
CA GLY A 21 9.70 -43.60 2.85
C GLY A 21 10.79 -44.02 1.84
N ASP A 22 11.23 -45.27 1.91
CA ASP A 22 12.26 -45.79 0.99
C ASP A 22 11.73 -45.90 -0.45
N PRO A 23 12.50 -45.48 -1.47
CA PRO A 23 12.11 -45.64 -2.86
C PRO A 23 12.15 -47.13 -3.26
N PRO A 24 11.26 -47.59 -4.17
CA PRO A 24 11.28 -48.97 -4.65
C PRO A 24 12.57 -49.27 -5.41
N ALA A 25 13.11 -50.48 -5.21
CA ALA A 25 14.32 -50.96 -5.87
C ALA A 25 14.17 -50.92 -7.40
N ALA A 26 15.15 -50.32 -8.09
CA ALA A 26 15.22 -50.27 -9.54
C ALA A 26 15.43 -51.69 -10.11
N GLY A 27 14.37 -52.26 -10.68
CA GLY A 27 14.40 -53.52 -11.43
C GLY A 27 14.53 -53.29 -12.93
N GLY A 28 15.65 -53.76 -13.49
CA GLY A 28 15.80 -54.41 -14.80
C GLY A 28 15.19 -53.78 -16.06
N ASP A 29 16.09 -53.40 -16.98
CA ASP A 29 15.83 -53.09 -18.38
C ASP A 29 14.89 -54.08 -19.08
N GLY A 30 13.82 -53.53 -19.68
CA GLY A 30 12.97 -54.21 -20.65
C GLY A 30 12.58 -53.24 -21.75
N LEU A 31 13.39 -53.21 -22.82
CA LEU A 31 13.08 -52.51 -24.07
C LEU A 31 11.77 -53.07 -24.66
N VAL A 32 10.70 -52.28 -24.66
CA VAL A 32 9.49 -52.55 -25.44
C VAL A 32 9.43 -51.59 -26.63
N ALA A 33 9.38 -52.17 -27.83
CA ALA A 33 9.31 -51.50 -29.13
C ALA A 33 7.98 -50.75 -29.34
N PRO A 34 7.92 -49.74 -30.25
CA PRO A 34 6.78 -48.84 -30.36
C PRO A 34 5.66 -49.41 -31.25
N ALA A 35 4.46 -49.54 -30.71
CA ALA A 35 3.24 -49.76 -31.49
C ALA A 35 2.56 -48.42 -31.82
N GLY A 36 2.22 -48.24 -33.09
CA GLY A 36 1.83 -46.96 -33.67
C GLY A 36 0.37 -46.51 -33.46
N ARG A 37 0.23 -45.18 -33.60
CA ARG A 37 -0.89 -44.35 -34.11
C ARG A 37 -2.34 -44.68 -33.72
N ALA A 38 -2.93 -43.75 -32.96
CA ALA A 38 -4.20 -43.05 -33.25
C ALA A 38 -4.22 -41.78 -32.38
N GLY A 39 -4.41 -40.56 -32.89
CA GLY A 39 -5.71 -40.05 -33.29
C GLY A 39 -6.34 -39.25 -32.14
N SER A 40 -6.16 -37.92 -32.16
CA SER A 40 -6.96 -36.87 -31.51
C SER A 40 -7.44 -37.05 -30.05
N ALA A 41 -6.90 -36.22 -29.15
CA ALA A 41 -7.70 -35.44 -28.20
C ALA A 41 -6.80 -34.37 -27.55
N THR A 42 -7.14 -33.10 -27.75
CA THR A 42 -6.79 -32.05 -26.80
C THR A 42 -7.22 -32.53 -25.42
N PRO A 43 -6.36 -32.58 -24.39
CA PRO A 43 -6.87 -32.83 -23.06
C PRO A 43 -7.67 -31.59 -22.69
N ALA A 44 -8.99 -31.76 -22.68
CA ALA A 44 -9.95 -30.90 -22.04
C ALA A 44 -9.39 -30.48 -20.68
N ALA A 45 -9.59 -29.21 -20.33
CA ALA A 45 -9.35 -28.64 -19.01
C ALA A 45 -9.70 -29.67 -17.94
N ALA A 46 -8.66 -30.30 -17.37
CA ALA A 46 -8.82 -31.24 -16.30
C ALA A 46 -9.45 -30.46 -15.15
N LYS A 47 -10.62 -30.92 -14.69
CA LYS A 47 -11.18 -30.57 -13.39
C LYS A 47 -10.02 -30.55 -12.39
N ALA A 48 -9.67 -29.37 -11.87
CA ALA A 48 -8.81 -29.22 -10.71
C ALA A 48 -9.51 -29.94 -9.54
N GLY A 49 -9.16 -31.20 -9.37
CA GLY A 49 -9.81 -32.13 -8.48
C GLY A 49 -9.52 -31.77 -7.03
N ALA A 50 -10.55 -31.88 -6.20
CA ALA A 50 -10.46 -31.95 -4.76
C ALA A 50 -9.39 -32.99 -4.35
N GLY A 51 -8.24 -32.52 -3.87
CA GLY A 51 -7.15 -33.38 -3.39
C GLY A 51 -5.78 -32.73 -3.35
N GLU A 52 -5.55 -31.62 -4.06
CA GLU A 52 -4.26 -30.93 -4.01
C GLU A 52 -4.22 -29.91 -2.85
N PRO A 53 -3.22 -30.01 -1.95
CA PRO A 53 -3.17 -29.19 -0.74
C PRO A 53 -3.20 -27.69 -1.06
N PRO A 54 -3.77 -26.86 -0.17
CA PRO A 54 -3.71 -25.42 -0.32
C PRO A 54 -2.28 -24.91 -0.43
N LEU A 55 -2.11 -23.83 -1.18
CA LEU A 55 -0.84 -23.12 -1.23
C LEU A 55 -0.50 -22.72 0.21
N PRO A 56 0.72 -23.02 0.71
CA PRO A 56 1.09 -22.64 2.06
C PRO A 56 0.95 -21.13 2.26
N ASP A 57 0.42 -20.70 3.41
CA ASP A 57 0.09 -19.29 3.69
C ASP A 57 1.29 -18.35 3.53
N TYR A 58 2.48 -18.82 3.92
CA TYR A 58 3.72 -18.08 3.72
C TYR A 58 3.99 -17.80 2.23
N VAL A 59 3.71 -18.76 1.34
CA VAL A 59 3.91 -18.58 -0.10
C VAL A 59 2.90 -17.59 -0.65
N ALA A 60 1.61 -17.71 -0.29
CA ALA A 60 0.58 -16.74 -0.67
C ALA A 60 0.96 -15.31 -0.24
N HIS A 61 1.43 -15.16 1.00
CA HIS A 61 1.89 -13.88 1.53
C HIS A 61 3.13 -13.32 0.81
N VAL A 62 4.11 -14.16 0.47
CA VAL A 62 5.30 -13.73 -0.30
C VAL A 62 4.93 -13.29 -1.70
N LEU A 63 4.02 -14.00 -2.38
CA LEU A 63 3.52 -13.58 -3.69
C LEU A 63 2.81 -12.22 -3.60
N ALA A 64 1.94 -12.04 -2.60
CA ALA A 64 1.27 -10.76 -2.36
C ALA A 64 2.25 -9.61 -2.07
N ARG A 65 3.36 -9.89 -1.37
CA ARG A 65 4.45 -8.92 -1.15
C ARG A 65 5.08 -8.46 -2.46
N TRP A 66 5.36 -9.38 -3.38
CA TRP A 66 5.93 -9.05 -4.68
C TRP A 66 4.94 -8.32 -5.58
N ASP A 67 3.65 -8.61 -5.49
CA ASP A 67 2.60 -7.85 -6.18
C ASP A 67 2.54 -6.37 -5.72
N LEU A 68 2.90 -6.13 -4.46
CA LEU A 68 3.11 -4.79 -3.92
C LEU A 68 4.53 -4.26 -4.13
N LEU A 69 5.33 -4.93 -4.96
CA LEU A 69 6.71 -4.60 -5.32
C LEU A 69 7.69 -4.57 -4.13
N HIS A 70 7.34 -5.23 -3.02
CA HIS A 70 8.31 -5.41 -1.94
C HIS A 70 9.45 -6.29 -2.43
N ASP A 71 10.62 -6.09 -1.83
CA ASP A 71 11.84 -6.85 -2.16
C ASP A 71 12.36 -6.66 -3.59
N VAL A 72 11.70 -5.81 -4.39
CA VAL A 72 12.20 -5.31 -5.68
C VAL A 72 13.11 -4.11 -5.42
N PRO A 73 14.42 -4.20 -5.75
CA PRO A 73 15.33 -3.08 -5.52
C PRO A 73 14.88 -1.83 -6.26
N PHE A 74 15.02 -0.66 -5.64
CA PHE A 74 14.53 0.61 -6.17
C PHE A 74 14.98 0.89 -7.62
N ARG A 75 16.23 0.54 -7.96
CA ARG A 75 16.81 0.70 -9.30
C ARG A 75 16.02 -0.01 -10.41
N TYR A 76 15.24 -1.05 -10.08
CA TYR A 76 14.37 -1.74 -11.04
C TYR A 76 12.99 -1.09 -11.18
N LEU A 77 12.59 -0.25 -10.23
CA LEU A 77 11.35 0.52 -10.27
C LEU A 77 11.57 1.89 -10.92
N VAL A 78 12.65 2.57 -10.51
CA VAL A 78 13.08 3.85 -11.04
C VAL A 78 14.61 3.81 -11.17
N PRO A 79 15.17 3.76 -12.39
CA PRO A 79 16.62 3.64 -12.59
C PRO A 79 17.44 4.73 -11.88
N ASP A 80 16.96 5.98 -11.91
CA ASP A 80 17.50 7.10 -11.13
C ASP A 80 16.35 8.03 -10.71
N ALA A 81 16.33 8.44 -9.44
CA ALA A 81 15.37 9.39 -8.90
C ALA A 81 15.37 10.74 -9.65
N ARG A 82 16.49 11.13 -10.28
CA ARG A 82 16.62 12.36 -11.07
C ARG A 82 15.82 12.33 -12.38
N LEU A 83 15.41 11.14 -12.84
CA LEU A 83 14.54 11.00 -14.01
C LEU A 83 13.10 11.46 -13.70
N LEU A 84 12.73 11.55 -12.42
CA LEU A 84 11.49 12.19 -12.01
C LEU A 84 11.74 13.71 -11.92
N PRO A 85 10.90 14.56 -12.55
CA PRO A 85 10.99 16.01 -12.39
C PRO A 85 10.97 16.41 -10.90
N PRO A 86 11.71 17.45 -10.50
CA PRO A 86 11.64 17.95 -9.13
C PRO A 86 10.24 18.48 -8.83
N GLU A 87 9.80 18.32 -7.59
CA GLU A 87 8.46 18.73 -7.13
C GLU A 87 7.33 18.20 -8.02
N SER A 88 7.33 16.89 -8.26
CA SER A 88 6.33 16.24 -9.11
C SER A 88 5.71 15.01 -8.45
N ILE A 89 4.44 14.78 -8.78
CA ILE A 89 3.70 13.57 -8.46
C ILE A 89 3.25 12.90 -9.75
N ARG A 90 3.50 11.59 -9.88
CA ARG A 90 3.12 10.79 -11.05
C ARG A 90 2.26 9.63 -10.61
N PHE A 91 1.04 9.59 -11.12
CA PHE A 91 0.09 8.49 -10.88
C PHE A 91 0.30 7.38 -11.90
N PHE A 92 0.11 6.14 -11.48
CA PHE A 92 0.21 4.96 -12.33
C PHE A 92 -0.71 3.84 -11.85
N ARG A 93 -0.88 2.83 -12.71
CA ARG A 93 -1.53 1.56 -12.37
C ARG A 93 -0.51 0.44 -12.57
N LEU A 94 -0.49 -0.53 -11.67
CA LEU A 94 0.34 -1.72 -11.86
C LEU A 94 -0.26 -2.60 -12.96
N ASP A 95 0.59 -3.02 -13.89
CA ASP A 95 0.20 -3.92 -14.96
C ASP A 95 0.08 -5.35 -14.42
N ARG A 96 -1.13 -5.92 -14.54
CA ARG A 96 -1.38 -7.29 -14.08
C ARG A 96 -0.60 -8.32 -14.87
N GLY A 97 -0.52 -8.15 -16.18
CA GLY A 97 0.23 -9.09 -17.03
C GLY A 97 1.69 -9.17 -16.58
N TRP A 98 2.32 -8.06 -16.20
CA TRP A 98 3.66 -8.08 -15.65
C TRP A 98 3.76 -8.82 -14.30
N LEU A 99 2.82 -8.57 -13.38
CA LEU A 99 2.77 -9.27 -12.08
C LEU A 99 2.51 -10.78 -12.24
N ASP A 100 1.60 -11.16 -13.14
CA ASP A 100 1.31 -12.57 -13.44
C ASP A 100 2.57 -13.29 -13.95
N ARG A 101 3.37 -12.61 -14.80
CA ARG A 101 4.65 -13.15 -15.28
C ARG A 101 5.73 -13.19 -14.21
N LEU A 102 5.75 -12.23 -13.29
CA LEU A 102 6.64 -12.25 -12.14
C LEU A 102 6.35 -13.47 -11.25
N ARG A 103 5.08 -13.72 -10.92
CA ARG A 103 4.65 -14.88 -10.13
C ARG A 103 4.93 -16.19 -10.87
N ALA A 104 4.64 -16.25 -12.18
CA ALA A 104 4.96 -17.42 -13.01
C ALA A 104 6.45 -17.74 -12.98
N GLY A 105 7.30 -16.73 -13.14
CA GLY A 105 8.75 -16.89 -13.08
C GLY A 105 9.20 -17.39 -11.71
N ALA A 106 8.68 -16.80 -10.62
CA ALA A 106 9.06 -17.19 -9.27
C ALA A 106 8.65 -18.63 -8.91
N LEU A 107 7.47 -19.06 -9.35
CA LEU A 107 6.99 -20.44 -9.16
C LEU A 107 7.73 -21.45 -10.05
N ALA A 108 8.34 -21.01 -11.15
CA ALA A 108 9.09 -21.86 -12.06
C ALA A 108 10.54 -22.17 -11.60
N VAL A 109 11.11 -21.38 -10.67
CA VAL A 109 12.54 -21.51 -10.24
C VAL A 109 12.89 -22.92 -9.72
N GLY A 110 11.91 -23.69 -9.23
CA GLY A 110 12.11 -25.07 -8.76
C GLY A 110 11.83 -26.18 -9.78
N GLY A 111 11.26 -25.85 -10.94
CA GLY A 111 10.75 -26.83 -11.91
C GLY A 111 11.70 -27.17 -13.07
N GLY A 112 12.74 -26.37 -13.30
CA GLY A 112 13.54 -26.50 -14.52
C GLY A 112 12.77 -26.10 -15.78
N ASP A 113 13.46 -26.09 -16.93
CA ASP A 113 12.93 -25.55 -18.19
C ASP A 113 12.08 -26.53 -19.02
N GLY A 114 11.69 -27.66 -18.43
CA GLY A 114 10.95 -28.72 -19.11
C GLY A 114 9.49 -28.34 -19.42
N SER A 115 8.93 -29.00 -20.43
CA SER A 115 7.53 -28.75 -20.85
C SER A 115 6.51 -29.18 -19.80
N ARG A 116 6.83 -30.21 -18.99
CA ARG A 116 5.96 -30.70 -17.91
C ARG A 116 5.89 -29.70 -16.77
N GLU A 117 7.01 -29.11 -16.41
CA GLU A 117 7.11 -28.20 -15.28
C GLU A 117 6.51 -26.85 -15.61
N ARG A 118 6.70 -26.38 -16.86
CA ARG A 118 5.93 -25.23 -17.38
C ARG A 118 4.42 -25.46 -17.35
N ALA A 119 3.95 -26.66 -17.74
CA ALA A 119 2.53 -26.99 -17.68
C ALA A 119 2.00 -27.05 -16.24
N ALA A 120 2.79 -27.59 -15.30
CA ALA A 120 2.46 -27.61 -13.88
C ALA A 120 2.38 -26.19 -13.29
N THR A 121 3.36 -25.33 -13.57
CA THR A 121 3.32 -23.92 -13.14
C THR A 121 2.12 -23.18 -13.73
N ALA A 122 1.82 -23.40 -15.01
CA ALA A 122 0.66 -22.79 -15.66
C ALA A 122 -0.67 -23.20 -15.01
N ALA A 123 -0.79 -24.46 -14.55
CA ALA A 123 -1.97 -24.95 -13.85
C ALA A 123 -2.10 -24.36 -12.43
N LEU A 124 -0.98 -24.07 -11.75
CA LEU A 124 -0.95 -23.50 -10.40
C LEU A 124 -1.22 -22.00 -10.35
N LEU A 125 -0.91 -21.27 -11.42
CA LEU A 125 -0.97 -19.81 -11.47
C LEU A 125 -2.31 -19.21 -11.04
N PRO A 126 -3.48 -19.63 -11.58
CA PRO A 126 -4.76 -19.05 -11.19
C PRO A 126 -5.05 -19.18 -9.69
N ARG A 127 -4.61 -20.28 -9.07
CA ARG A 127 -4.75 -20.50 -7.62
C ARG A 127 -3.81 -19.60 -6.82
N ALA A 128 -2.57 -19.47 -7.28
CA ALA A 128 -1.59 -18.58 -6.67
C ALA A 128 -2.00 -17.11 -6.78
N ASP A 129 -2.60 -16.71 -7.90
CA ASP A 129 -3.12 -15.37 -8.15
C ASP A 129 -4.29 -15.04 -7.21
N GLY A 130 -5.24 -15.97 -7.07
CA GLY A 130 -6.35 -15.82 -6.11
C GLY A 130 -5.87 -15.70 -4.67
N ALA A 131 -4.96 -16.60 -4.25
CA ALA A 131 -4.39 -16.56 -2.91
C ALA A 131 -3.58 -15.28 -2.66
N ALA A 132 -2.77 -14.83 -3.61
CA ALA A 132 -2.01 -13.58 -3.48
C ALA A 132 -2.95 -12.37 -3.35
N ALA A 133 -4.01 -12.32 -4.16
CA ALA A 133 -4.98 -11.22 -4.16
C ALA A 133 -5.69 -11.06 -2.81
N GLU A 134 -6.10 -12.16 -2.18
CA GLU A 134 -6.73 -12.14 -0.85
C GLU A 134 -5.76 -11.65 0.24
N HIS A 135 -4.46 -11.98 0.13
CA HIS A 135 -3.46 -11.54 1.10
C HIS A 135 -3.02 -10.08 0.90
N LEU A 136 -3.28 -9.44 -0.25
CA LEU A 136 -2.83 -8.07 -0.57
C LEU A 136 -3.12 -7.04 0.54
N PRO A 137 -4.35 -6.92 1.07
CA PRO A 137 -4.69 -5.89 2.07
C PRO A 137 -3.92 -6.07 3.39
N LEU A 138 -3.53 -7.30 3.71
CA LEU A 138 -2.91 -7.67 4.97
C LEU A 138 -1.38 -7.56 4.96
N VAL A 139 -0.76 -7.47 3.77
CA VAL A 139 0.71 -7.39 3.64
C VAL A 139 1.28 -6.27 4.51
N ARG A 140 0.63 -5.10 4.48
CA ARG A 140 1.06 -3.93 5.26
C ARG A 140 1.02 -4.17 6.76
N GLU A 141 -0.01 -4.86 7.23
CA GLU A 141 -0.22 -5.14 8.64
C GLU A 141 0.83 -6.10 9.18
N VAL A 142 1.12 -7.15 8.41
CA VAL A 142 2.20 -8.10 8.70
C VAL A 142 3.56 -7.41 8.71
N GLN A 143 3.85 -6.55 7.73
CA GLN A 143 5.14 -5.84 7.67
C GLN A 143 5.35 -4.85 8.81
N ARG A 144 4.27 -4.27 9.33
CA ARG A 144 4.30 -3.39 10.51
C ARG A 144 4.43 -4.16 11.82
N GLY A 145 4.40 -5.50 11.77
CA GLY A 145 4.42 -6.36 12.95
C GLY A 145 3.13 -6.29 13.76
N ARG A 146 2.01 -5.85 13.16
CA ARG A 146 0.71 -5.78 13.85
C ARG A 146 0.01 -7.13 13.89
N ILE A 147 0.23 -7.97 12.88
CA ILE A 147 -0.28 -9.34 12.80
C ILE A 147 0.82 -10.28 12.27
N SER A 148 0.71 -11.57 12.52
CA SER A 148 1.59 -12.60 11.96
C SER A 148 1.00 -13.20 10.68
N ILE A 149 1.81 -13.91 9.89
CA ILE A 149 1.35 -14.57 8.65
C ILE A 149 0.22 -15.58 8.92
N PRO A 150 0.30 -16.45 9.96
CA PRO A 150 -0.81 -17.35 10.28
C PRO A 150 -2.11 -16.61 10.62
N VAL A 151 -2.03 -15.55 11.43
CA VAL A 151 -3.21 -14.73 11.78
C VAL A 151 -3.79 -14.06 10.54
N ALA A 152 -2.95 -13.57 9.62
CA ALA A 152 -3.43 -13.03 8.35
C ALA A 152 -4.16 -14.08 7.50
N ALA A 153 -3.70 -15.33 7.51
CA ALA A 153 -4.35 -16.42 6.79
C ALA A 153 -5.71 -16.81 7.40
N GLU A 154 -5.83 -16.76 8.73
CA GLU A 154 -7.11 -16.95 9.43
C GLU A 154 -8.13 -15.88 9.02
N VAL A 155 -7.74 -14.60 9.04
CA VAL A 155 -8.60 -13.49 8.58
C VAL A 155 -9.06 -13.69 7.14
N VAL A 156 -8.14 -14.06 6.23
CA VAL A 156 -8.50 -14.36 4.83
C VAL A 156 -9.48 -15.53 4.73
N ALA A 157 -9.30 -16.57 5.53
CA ALA A 157 -10.18 -17.73 5.53
C ALA A 157 -11.60 -17.39 6.02
N GLU A 158 -11.71 -16.53 7.05
CA GLU A 158 -12.98 -16.00 7.55
C GLU A 158 -13.68 -15.15 6.49
N GLU A 159 -13.00 -14.17 5.90
CA GLU A 159 -13.54 -13.32 4.82
C GLU A 159 -14.00 -14.14 3.61
N ARG A 160 -13.25 -15.20 3.25
CA ARG A 160 -13.62 -16.11 2.17
C ARG A 160 -14.88 -16.89 2.51
N ALA A 161 -14.99 -17.42 3.74
CA ALA A 161 -16.16 -18.16 4.18
C ALA A 161 -17.43 -17.28 4.17
N GLU A 162 -17.32 -16.04 4.64
CA GLU A 162 -18.40 -15.05 4.59
C GLU A 162 -18.79 -14.69 3.14
N SER A 163 -17.81 -14.48 2.26
CA SER A 163 -18.04 -14.16 0.85
C SER A 163 -18.74 -15.30 0.10
N VAL A 164 -18.34 -16.56 0.38
CA VAL A 164 -19.01 -17.75 -0.18
C VAL A 164 -20.43 -17.89 0.34
N ALA A 165 -20.66 -17.63 1.63
CA ALA A 165 -22.01 -17.64 2.21
C ALA A 165 -22.92 -16.58 1.58
N LEU A 166 -22.38 -15.38 1.31
CA LEU A 166 -23.11 -14.29 0.64
C LEU A 166 -23.40 -14.59 -0.84
N ALA A 167 -22.43 -15.18 -1.54
CA ALA A 167 -22.56 -15.56 -2.96
C ALA A 167 -23.57 -16.71 -3.16
N ALA A 168 -23.74 -17.61 -2.18
CA ALA A 168 -24.75 -18.66 -2.24
C ALA A 168 -26.21 -18.12 -2.23
N GLY A 169 -26.42 -16.84 -1.90
CA GLY A 169 -27.72 -16.19 -1.87
C GLY A 169 -28.08 -15.33 -3.09
N THR A 170 -27.18 -15.11 -4.05
CA THR A 170 -27.43 -14.25 -5.22
C THR A 170 -26.77 -14.78 -6.50
N ASP A 171 -27.46 -14.66 -7.64
CA ASP A 171 -26.98 -15.01 -9.00
C ASP A 171 -25.85 -14.06 -9.51
N ALA A 172 -25.15 -13.38 -8.60
CA ALA A 172 -24.16 -12.33 -8.84
C ALA A 172 -22.76 -12.86 -9.23
N VAL A 173 -22.63 -14.14 -9.55
CA VAL A 173 -21.36 -14.82 -9.85
C VAL A 173 -20.70 -14.32 -11.15
N ARG A 174 -21.41 -13.57 -12.02
CA ARG A 174 -20.88 -13.15 -13.33
C ARG A 174 -20.25 -11.75 -13.41
N LEU A 175 -20.44 -10.87 -12.43
CA LEU A 175 -19.86 -9.50 -12.43
C LEU A 175 -18.74 -9.30 -11.39
N ALA A 176 -18.58 -10.22 -10.44
CA ALA A 176 -17.54 -10.18 -9.40
C ALA A 176 -16.12 -10.56 -9.89
N GLY A 177 -15.96 -10.88 -11.18
CA GLY A 177 -14.68 -11.34 -11.74
C GLY A 177 -13.68 -10.24 -12.13
N ALA A 178 -14.07 -8.96 -12.02
CA ALA A 178 -13.14 -7.85 -12.27
C ALA A 178 -12.30 -7.62 -11.02
N ALA A 179 -11.17 -8.32 -10.90
CA ALA A 179 -10.26 -8.11 -9.77
C ALA A 179 -9.94 -6.62 -9.58
N VAL A 180 -9.83 -6.16 -8.34
CA VAL A 180 -9.64 -4.74 -7.97
C VAL A 180 -8.25 -4.25 -8.41
N PRO A 181 -8.13 -3.21 -9.24
CA PRO A 181 -6.83 -2.78 -9.76
C PRO A 181 -5.95 -2.20 -8.64
N VAL A 182 -4.65 -2.49 -8.68
CA VAL A 182 -3.68 -1.81 -7.82
C VAL A 182 -3.19 -0.55 -8.52
N THR A 183 -3.47 0.62 -7.94
CA THR A 183 -2.99 1.91 -8.44
C THR A 183 -2.02 2.53 -7.46
N GLY A 184 -1.30 3.57 -7.87
CA GLY A 184 -0.32 4.20 -7.01
C GLY A 184 0.18 5.53 -7.53
N PHE A 185 1.10 6.12 -6.77
CA PHE A 185 1.87 7.25 -7.23
C PHE A 185 3.32 7.19 -6.77
N LEU A 186 4.17 7.87 -7.54
CA LEU A 186 5.52 8.25 -7.15
C LEU A 186 5.52 9.77 -6.93
N LEU A 187 5.93 10.18 -5.73
CA LEU A 187 6.11 11.58 -5.37
C LEU A 187 7.60 11.85 -5.23
N ARG A 188 8.12 12.80 -6.01
CA ARG A 188 9.45 13.38 -5.81
C ARG A 188 9.29 14.82 -5.31
N SER A 189 9.59 15.05 -4.03
CA SER A 189 9.43 16.36 -3.41
C SER A 189 10.33 16.52 -2.18
N ALA A 190 10.76 17.75 -1.91
CA ALA A 190 11.40 18.13 -0.65
C ALA A 190 10.51 17.84 0.58
N LEU A 191 9.18 17.80 0.41
CA LEU A 191 8.23 17.41 1.46
C LEU A 191 8.52 16.00 2.00
N VAL A 192 8.96 15.07 1.15
CA VAL A 192 9.25 13.69 1.55
C VAL A 192 10.46 13.62 2.49
N SER A 193 11.46 14.48 2.27
CA SER A 193 12.61 14.60 3.15
C SER A 193 12.31 15.37 4.43
N GLY A 194 11.52 16.44 4.33
CA GLY A 194 11.15 17.29 5.47
C GLY A 194 10.19 16.59 6.44
N TRP A 195 9.28 15.76 5.93
CA TRP A 195 8.27 15.06 6.72
C TRP A 195 8.22 13.56 6.38
N PRO A 196 9.18 12.74 6.88
CA PRO A 196 9.19 11.30 6.60
C PRO A 196 7.97 10.54 7.13
N ALA A 197 7.30 11.08 8.15
CA ALA A 197 6.09 10.52 8.77
C ALA A 197 4.79 11.10 8.18
N MET A 198 4.85 11.76 7.02
CA MET A 198 3.67 12.29 6.32
C MET A 198 2.61 11.20 6.10
N GLN A 199 1.36 11.53 6.38
CA GLN A 199 0.24 10.62 6.23
C GLN A 199 -0.39 10.76 4.85
N ILE A 200 -0.85 9.63 4.32
CA ILE A 200 -1.61 9.57 3.08
C ILE A 200 -2.94 8.89 3.35
N ARG A 201 -4.00 9.50 2.83
CA ARG A 201 -5.37 8.95 2.80
C ARG A 201 -5.90 9.07 1.39
N ALA A 202 -6.73 8.12 0.98
CA ALA A 202 -7.26 8.07 -0.36
C ALA A 202 -8.74 7.72 -0.32
N TRP A 203 -9.50 8.36 -1.22
CA TRP A 203 -10.95 8.32 -1.25
C TRP A 203 -11.45 8.00 -2.65
N ALA A 204 -12.54 7.24 -2.72
CA ALA A 204 -13.19 6.83 -3.96
C ALA A 204 -14.02 7.96 -4.59
N SER A 205 -14.33 9.03 -3.84
CA SER A 205 -15.02 10.23 -4.31
C SER A 205 -14.15 11.48 -4.09
N ASP A 206 -14.26 12.42 -5.02
CA ASP A 206 -13.67 13.76 -4.97
C ASP A 206 -14.71 14.86 -4.69
N LEU A 207 -15.99 14.49 -4.59
CA LEU A 207 -17.10 15.42 -4.37
C LEU A 207 -17.04 16.02 -2.95
N PRO A 208 -17.18 17.35 -2.79
CA PRO A 208 -17.19 17.98 -1.47
C PRO A 208 -18.33 17.51 -0.55
N ALA A 209 -19.44 17.01 -1.11
CA ALA A 209 -20.54 16.44 -0.34
C ALA A 209 -20.17 15.10 0.31
N ASP A 210 -19.38 14.28 -0.37
CA ASP A 210 -18.91 12.99 0.11
C ASP A 210 -17.68 13.14 1.01
N VAL A 211 -16.74 14.01 0.60
CA VAL A 211 -15.48 14.26 1.29
C VAL A 211 -15.30 15.77 1.56
N PRO A 212 -15.96 16.30 2.60
CA PRO A 212 -15.89 17.72 2.95
C PRO A 212 -14.44 18.19 3.18
N PRO A 213 -14.10 19.44 2.83
CA PRO A 213 -12.83 20.02 3.24
C PRO A 213 -12.80 20.21 4.76
N GLY A 214 -11.66 19.92 5.39
CA GLY A 214 -11.45 20.13 6.82
C GLY A 214 -11.98 19.04 7.76
N VAL A 215 -12.78 18.08 7.28
CA VAL A 215 -13.23 16.94 8.10
C VAL A 215 -12.04 16.10 8.59
N ASP A 216 -12.17 15.55 9.79
CA ASP A 216 -11.24 14.57 10.31
C ASP A 216 -11.28 13.31 9.43
N PRO A 217 -10.16 12.89 8.82
CA PRO A 217 -10.12 11.71 7.97
C PRO A 217 -10.51 10.43 8.71
N ASP A 218 -10.20 10.31 10.00
CA ASP A 218 -10.48 9.10 10.77
C ASP A 218 -11.97 9.02 11.14
N GLU A 219 -12.61 10.16 11.42
CA GLU A 219 -14.07 10.25 11.57
C GLU A 219 -14.80 9.90 10.25
N LEU A 220 -14.34 10.48 9.13
CA LEU A 220 -14.93 10.20 7.82
C LEU A 220 -14.79 8.71 7.44
N ALA A 221 -13.63 8.10 7.71
CA ALA A 221 -13.39 6.69 7.44
C ALA A 221 -14.31 5.79 8.29
N GLY A 222 -14.58 6.16 9.54
CA GLY A 222 -15.53 5.44 10.40
C GLY A 222 -16.99 5.57 9.94
N ARG A 223 -17.40 6.75 9.46
CA ARG A 223 -18.77 7.01 9.01
C ARG A 223 -19.07 6.47 7.60
N ARG A 224 -18.09 6.54 6.71
CA ARG A 224 -18.20 6.16 5.29
C ARG A 224 -17.01 5.26 4.87
N PRO A 225 -16.92 4.04 5.42
CA PRO A 225 -15.86 3.09 5.05
C PRO A 225 -15.92 2.71 3.57
N ASP A 226 -17.10 2.79 2.93
CA ASP A 226 -17.32 2.56 1.51
C ASP A 226 -16.53 3.51 0.59
N LEU A 227 -16.21 4.71 1.09
CA LEU A 227 -15.44 5.70 0.35
C LEU A 227 -13.92 5.55 0.53
N VAL A 228 -13.46 4.76 1.50
CA VAL A 228 -12.04 4.62 1.80
C VAL A 228 -11.39 3.72 0.75
N VAL A 229 -10.31 4.19 0.12
CA VAL A 229 -9.48 3.34 -0.73
C VAL A 229 -8.29 2.84 0.10
N PRO A 230 -8.19 1.52 0.37
CA PRO A 230 -7.14 0.99 1.24
C PRO A 230 -5.74 1.25 0.70
N LEU A 231 -4.84 1.69 1.57
CA LEU A 231 -3.44 1.95 1.24
C LEU A 231 -2.59 0.70 1.49
N LEU A 232 -2.27 -0.03 0.43
CA LEU A 232 -1.53 -1.30 0.45
C LEU A 232 -0.05 -1.13 0.78
N ARG A 233 0.61 -0.11 0.24
CA ARG A 233 2.03 0.16 0.50
C ARG A 233 2.26 1.64 0.65
N LEU A 234 3.07 2.01 1.64
CA LEU A 234 3.61 3.36 1.77
C LEU A 234 5.08 3.25 2.16
N GLN A 235 5.98 3.66 1.28
CA GLN A 235 7.40 3.51 1.51
C GLN A 235 8.20 4.65 0.87
N ARG A 236 9.14 5.19 1.64
CA ARG A 236 10.15 6.10 1.14
C ARG A 236 11.26 5.29 0.45
N LEU A 237 11.40 5.46 -0.87
CA LEU A 237 12.37 4.72 -1.69
C LEU A 237 13.73 5.41 -1.76
N SER A 238 13.75 6.75 -1.63
CA SER A 238 14.96 7.57 -1.45
C SER A 238 14.60 8.78 -0.58
N PRO A 239 15.55 9.58 -0.08
CA PRO A 239 15.24 10.71 0.82
C PRO A 239 14.14 11.66 0.32
N ALA A 240 14.03 11.85 -1.00
CA ALA A 240 13.04 12.72 -1.63
C ALA A 240 11.96 11.98 -2.44
N VAL A 241 11.94 10.64 -2.46
CA VAL A 241 11.00 9.85 -3.28
C VAL A 241 10.13 8.94 -2.42
N LEU A 242 8.81 9.11 -2.53
CA LEU A 242 7.79 8.34 -1.83
C LEU A 242 6.96 7.52 -2.84
N LEU A 243 6.74 6.26 -2.51
CA LEU A 243 5.85 5.35 -3.22
C LEU A 243 4.62 5.05 -2.35
N ALA A 244 3.45 5.19 -2.96
CA ALA A 244 2.19 4.73 -2.39
C ALA A 244 1.46 3.80 -3.38
N LEU A 245 0.91 2.69 -2.87
CA LEU A 245 0.05 1.76 -3.62
C LEU A 245 -1.29 1.62 -2.91
N PHE A 246 -2.36 1.53 -3.69
CA PHE A 246 -3.76 1.52 -3.24
C PHE A 246 -4.51 0.32 -3.81
N HIS A 247 -5.45 -0.21 -3.04
CA HIS A 247 -6.38 -1.25 -3.44
C HIS A 247 -7.60 -0.63 -4.12
N GLY A 248 -7.48 -0.34 -5.42
CA GLY A 248 -8.47 0.38 -6.20
C GLY A 248 -7.90 1.66 -6.82
N ALA A 249 -8.75 2.41 -7.49
CA ALA A 249 -8.40 3.68 -8.14
C ALA A 249 -8.99 4.85 -7.35
N PRO A 250 -8.19 5.58 -6.56
CA PRO A 250 -8.69 6.72 -5.81
C PRO A 250 -8.98 7.91 -6.73
N ARG A 251 -10.08 8.63 -6.43
CA ARG A 251 -10.41 9.90 -7.09
C ARG A 251 -9.83 11.10 -6.35
N LEU A 252 -9.55 10.95 -5.06
CA LEU A 252 -9.00 11.99 -4.21
C LEU A 252 -7.93 11.40 -3.29
N ILE A 253 -6.77 12.05 -3.23
CA ILE A 253 -5.69 11.69 -2.32
C ILE A 253 -5.33 12.91 -1.47
N TRP A 254 -5.21 12.68 -0.16
CA TRP A 254 -4.73 13.66 0.80
C TRP A 254 -3.33 13.30 1.24
N LEU A 255 -2.42 14.26 1.14
CA LEU A 255 -1.11 14.23 1.77
C LEU A 255 -1.19 15.19 2.96
N GLN A 256 -0.97 14.68 4.16
CA GLN A 256 -1.05 15.47 5.38
C GLN A 256 0.25 15.37 6.14
N GLU A 257 0.74 16.51 6.61
CA GLU A 257 1.81 16.54 7.59
C GLU A 257 1.50 15.66 8.82
N PRO A 258 2.53 15.16 9.52
CA PRO A 258 2.35 14.36 10.72
C PRO A 258 1.47 15.11 11.74
N PRO A 259 0.48 14.46 12.39
CA PRO A 259 -0.41 15.13 13.33
C PRO A 259 0.31 15.76 14.52
N GLN A 260 1.53 15.30 14.82
CA GLN A 260 2.38 15.83 15.88
C GLN A 260 3.10 17.13 15.50
N SER A 261 3.08 17.58 14.23
CA SER A 261 3.75 18.81 13.78
C SER A 261 2.89 20.06 13.97
N VAL A 262 2.34 20.23 15.18
CA VAL A 262 1.66 21.48 15.55
C VAL A 262 2.72 22.57 15.71
N GLN A 263 2.56 23.66 14.95
CA GLN A 263 3.50 24.78 14.93
C GLN A 263 2.81 26.06 15.38
N PHE A 264 3.61 27.06 15.77
CA PHE A 264 3.10 28.43 15.93
C PHE A 264 3.08 29.11 14.55
N GLY A 265 1.89 29.43 14.07
CA GLY A 265 1.65 29.94 12.72
C GLY A 265 1.94 31.41 12.56
N LEU A 266 3.23 31.75 12.54
CA LEU A 266 3.71 33.06 12.09
C LEU A 266 4.07 32.96 10.61
N GLU A 267 3.38 33.71 9.77
CA GLU A 267 3.68 33.77 8.34
C GLU A 267 4.52 35.02 8.03
N PRO A 268 5.54 34.93 7.18
CA PRO A 268 6.29 36.09 6.75
C PRO A 268 5.38 37.04 5.95
N SER A 269 5.46 38.34 6.24
CA SER A 269 4.72 39.40 5.56
C SER A 269 5.65 40.58 5.30
N GLY A 270 6.20 40.66 4.08
CA GLY A 270 7.24 41.64 3.74
C GLY A 270 8.48 41.47 4.62
N THR A 271 8.81 42.50 5.41
CA THR A 271 9.93 42.49 6.37
C THR A 271 9.52 42.06 7.79
N GLY A 272 8.25 41.73 8.00
CA GLY A 272 7.69 41.35 9.30
C GLY A 272 7.01 39.99 9.28
N TRP A 273 6.20 39.75 10.30
CA TRP A 273 5.43 38.53 10.46
C TRP A 273 3.95 38.87 10.65
N ARG A 274 3.07 37.97 10.26
CA ARG A 274 1.62 38.07 10.46
C ARG A 274 1.06 36.80 11.06
N VAL A 275 -0.03 36.92 11.79
CA VAL A 275 -0.86 35.81 12.27
C VAL A 275 -2.15 35.79 11.45
N PRO A 276 -2.44 34.72 10.68
CA PRO A 276 -3.73 34.56 10.04
C PRO A 276 -4.80 34.25 11.09
N VAL A 277 -5.81 35.11 11.18
CA VAL A 277 -6.97 34.95 12.09
C VAL A 277 -8.00 34.10 11.38
N ARG A 278 -8.40 33.00 12.02
CA ARG A 278 -9.33 32.01 11.44
C ARG A 278 -10.70 32.10 12.09
N SER A 279 -11.74 31.82 11.32
CA SER A 279 -13.10 31.59 11.84
C SER A 279 -13.17 30.25 12.58
N ALA A 280 -14.28 29.99 13.27
CA ALA A 280 -14.55 28.67 13.88
C ALA A 280 -14.51 27.51 12.85
N GLY A 281 -14.72 27.80 11.57
CA GLY A 281 -14.59 26.83 10.47
C GLY A 281 -13.17 26.67 9.91
N GLY A 282 -12.16 27.30 10.54
CA GLY A 282 -10.76 27.21 10.12
C GLY A 282 -10.39 28.05 8.89
N GLN A 283 -11.33 28.81 8.32
CA GLN A 283 -11.05 29.70 7.20
C GLN A 283 -10.40 30.99 7.69
N GLU A 284 -9.33 31.44 7.02
CA GLU A 284 -8.70 32.74 7.29
C GLU A 284 -9.70 33.86 6.95
N VAL A 285 -10.00 34.71 7.94
CA VAL A 285 -10.92 35.84 7.82
C VAL A 285 -10.15 37.15 7.68
N THR A 286 -9.06 37.28 8.44
CA THR A 286 -8.19 38.46 8.44
C THR A 286 -6.79 38.06 8.88
N SER A 287 -5.85 39.02 8.93
CA SER A 287 -4.53 38.78 9.50
C SER A 287 -4.07 39.95 10.36
N VAL A 288 -3.33 39.64 11.42
CA VAL A 288 -2.82 40.61 12.39
C VAL A 288 -1.29 40.68 12.27
N PRO A 289 -0.69 41.87 12.13
CA PRO A 289 0.77 42.00 12.14
C PRO A 289 1.32 41.62 13.51
N VAL A 290 2.46 40.93 13.54
CA VAL A 290 3.12 40.49 14.77
C VAL A 290 3.96 41.64 15.33
N PRO A 291 3.59 42.23 16.47
CA PRO A 291 4.39 43.27 17.09
C PRO A 291 5.67 42.66 17.67
N MET A 292 6.81 43.24 17.32
CA MET A 292 8.10 42.88 17.87
C MET A 292 8.44 43.82 19.02
N ARG A 293 8.95 43.27 20.12
CA ARG A 293 9.40 44.07 21.27
C ARG A 293 10.62 44.89 20.88
N PRO A 294 10.61 46.22 21.07
CA PRO A 294 11.82 47.03 20.93
C PRO A 294 12.79 46.67 22.05
N GLY A 295 14.02 46.28 21.70
CA GLY A 295 15.01 45.87 22.69
C GLY A 295 16.34 45.43 22.08
N PRO A 296 17.33 45.09 22.93
CA PRO A 296 18.66 44.68 22.48
C PRO A 296 18.67 43.31 21.79
N VAL A 297 17.64 42.49 22.02
CA VAL A 297 17.47 41.17 21.38
C VAL A 297 16.41 41.29 20.29
N ALA A 298 16.82 41.13 19.03
CA ALA A 298 15.91 41.08 17.90
C ALA A 298 15.10 39.76 17.88
N GLY A 299 13.89 39.81 17.32
CA GLY A 299 13.05 38.61 17.13
C GLY A 299 12.17 38.20 18.32
N VAL A 300 12.06 39.05 19.35
CA VAL A 300 11.17 38.81 20.50
C VAL A 300 9.78 39.38 20.20
N VAL A 301 8.75 38.55 20.26
CA VAL A 301 7.35 38.97 20.04
C VAL A 301 6.81 39.69 21.29
N ASP A 302 6.13 40.82 21.10
CA ASP A 302 5.35 41.46 22.17
C ASP A 302 4.00 40.76 22.31
N VAL A 303 3.95 39.77 23.20
CA VAL A 303 2.74 38.95 23.43
C VAL A 303 1.56 39.78 23.93
N ALA A 304 1.80 40.86 24.70
CA ALA A 304 0.72 41.67 25.26
C ALA A 304 0.04 42.51 24.17
N THR A 305 0.85 43.17 23.33
CA THR A 305 0.32 43.91 22.17
C THR A 305 -0.32 42.98 21.15
N LEU A 306 0.26 41.80 20.91
CA LEU A 306 -0.29 40.80 20.01
C LEU A 306 -1.65 40.29 20.49
N ALA A 307 -1.79 40.00 21.79
CA ALA A 307 -3.05 39.56 22.38
C ALA A 307 -4.17 40.58 22.15
N GLY A 308 -3.89 41.86 22.41
CA GLY A 308 -4.87 42.94 22.17
C GLY A 308 -5.25 43.10 20.71
N ALA A 309 -4.28 42.92 19.79
CA ALA A 309 -4.55 42.99 18.35
C ALA A 309 -5.37 41.79 17.84
N LEU A 310 -5.16 40.59 18.40
CA LEU A 310 -5.96 39.40 18.11
C LEU A 310 -7.39 39.51 18.67
N ASP A 311 -7.54 40.05 19.89
CA ASP A 311 -8.85 40.30 20.50
C ASP A 311 -9.67 41.32 19.68
N ALA A 312 -9.01 42.37 19.16
CA ALA A 312 -9.65 43.33 18.28
C ALA A 312 -10.06 42.75 16.92
N ALA A 313 -9.35 41.71 16.45
CA ALA A 313 -9.62 41.08 15.15
C ALA A 313 -10.75 40.03 15.20
N VAL A 314 -11.09 39.49 16.38
CA VAL A 314 -12.13 38.47 16.56
C VAL A 314 -13.30 39.05 17.37
N SER A 315 -14.27 39.65 16.68
CA SER A 315 -15.49 40.20 17.30
C SER A 315 -16.30 39.11 18.02
N GLY A 316 -16.50 39.26 19.33
CA GLY A 316 -17.43 38.44 20.12
C GLY A 316 -16.81 37.28 20.92
N SER A 317 -15.48 37.14 20.95
CA SER A 317 -14.79 36.18 21.81
C SER A 317 -14.41 36.81 23.16
N PRO A 318 -14.44 36.08 24.29
CA PRO A 318 -13.88 36.58 25.54
C PRO A 318 -12.40 36.95 25.36
N PRO A 319 -11.87 37.93 26.12
CA PRO A 319 -10.50 38.41 25.95
C PRO A 319 -9.52 37.23 26.05
N ASN A 320 -8.64 37.10 25.06
CA ASN A 320 -7.66 36.03 25.02
C ASN A 320 -6.67 36.20 26.18
N ARG A 321 -6.94 35.53 27.30
CA ARG A 321 -5.89 35.18 28.28
C ARG A 321 -4.85 34.31 27.58
N GLY A 322 -3.67 34.09 28.19
CA GLY A 322 -2.55 33.40 27.53
C GLY A 322 -2.89 32.13 26.73
N ALA A 323 -3.90 31.35 27.16
CA ALA A 323 -4.40 30.19 26.42
C ALA A 323 -5.08 30.52 25.08
N GLY A 324 -5.84 31.61 24.99
CA GLY A 324 -6.50 32.05 23.76
C GLY A 324 -5.52 32.60 22.72
N VAL A 325 -4.47 33.28 23.18
CA VAL A 325 -3.33 33.67 22.32
C VAL A 325 -2.61 32.42 21.82
N ALA A 326 -2.36 31.44 22.68
CA ALA A 326 -1.74 30.18 22.25
C ALA A 326 -2.59 29.46 21.20
N LEU A 327 -3.92 29.39 21.39
CA LEU A 327 -4.85 28.72 20.47
C LEU A 327 -4.91 29.42 19.10
N SER A 328 -4.95 30.75 19.07
CA SER A 328 -4.95 31.53 17.82
C SER A 328 -3.63 31.42 17.05
N LEU A 329 -2.52 31.19 17.77
CA LEU A 329 -1.23 30.91 17.16
C LEU A 329 -1.06 29.46 16.71
N LEU A 330 -1.94 28.52 17.08
CA LEU A 330 -1.80 27.14 16.62
C LEU A 330 -2.03 27.06 15.10
N GLN A 331 -1.08 26.43 14.42
CA GLN A 331 -1.21 26.02 13.04
C GLN A 331 -1.35 24.50 12.99
N ALA A 332 -2.52 24.07 12.51
CA ALA A 332 -2.77 22.66 12.26
C ALA A 332 -1.86 22.16 11.12
N PRO A 333 -1.48 20.87 11.13
CA PRO A 333 -0.69 20.26 10.07
C PRO A 333 -1.30 20.54 8.69
N SER A 334 -0.46 20.93 7.73
CA SER A 334 -0.96 21.22 6.38
C SER A 334 -1.47 19.96 5.70
N ARG A 335 -2.48 20.13 4.84
CA ARG A 335 -3.09 19.06 4.04
C ARG A 335 -3.19 19.47 2.58
N GLN A 336 -2.44 18.79 1.72
CA GLN A 336 -2.53 18.93 0.28
C GLN A 336 -3.53 17.93 -0.29
N ARG A 337 -4.44 18.41 -1.15
CA ARG A 337 -5.44 17.59 -1.85
C ARG A 337 -5.02 17.41 -3.31
N PHE A 338 -5.09 16.18 -3.80
CA PHE A 338 -4.96 15.84 -5.21
C PHE A 338 -6.25 15.14 -5.65
N ALA A 339 -7.10 15.85 -6.39
CA ALA A 339 -8.27 15.27 -7.00
C ALA A 339 -7.97 14.90 -8.46
N ALA A 340 -8.69 13.93 -9.01
CA ALA A 340 -8.72 13.72 -10.44
C ALA A 340 -9.13 15.03 -11.12
N GLY A 341 -8.21 15.66 -11.84
CA GLY A 341 -8.56 16.78 -12.68
C GLY A 341 -9.58 16.31 -13.70
N THR A 342 -10.69 17.04 -13.87
CA THR A 342 -11.41 17.02 -15.13
C THR A 342 -10.37 17.32 -16.20
N ALA A 343 -10.02 16.32 -17.01
CA ALA A 343 -9.17 16.53 -18.16
C ALA A 343 -9.76 17.71 -18.96
N ARG A 344 -9.02 18.81 -19.03
CA ARG A 344 -9.23 19.86 -20.02
C ARG A 344 -8.45 19.50 -21.26
#